data_AF-A0A7C4MG91-F1
#
_entry.id   AF-A0A7C4MG91-F1
#
_cell.length_a   1.000
_cell.length_b   1.000
_cell.length_c   1.000
_cell.angle_alpha   90.00
_cell.angle_beta   90.00
_cell.angle_gamma   90.00
#
_symmetry.space_group_name_H-M   'P 1'
#
loop_
_entity.id
_entity.type
_entity.pdbx_description
1 polymer ?
#
loop_
_entity_poly.entity_id
_entity_poly.type
_entity_poly.pdbx_seq_one_letter_code
_entity_poly.pdbx_strand_id
1 'polypeptide(L)'
;MDGVEHFKINLRSGFFKVKPYSVTVSLEDITFTPLDEAEDKNRIKIPCSKVERIVIFGRAPVELEIKTVDETFVGVFQTPYDMANAIELLKSVFKKRFSNGGVM
;
A
#
# COMPACT_ATOMS: atom_id res chain seq x y z
N MET A 1 -16.34 13.55 -5.31
CA MET A 1 -15.88 12.82 -4.12
C MET A 1 -14.38 12.71 -4.23
N ASP A 2 -13.65 13.67 -3.68
CA ASP A 2 -12.18 13.65 -3.57
C ASP A 2 -11.77 12.68 -2.46
N GLY A 3 -12.05 11.39 -2.68
CA GLY A 3 -11.83 10.32 -1.73
C GLY A 3 -10.34 10.04 -1.57
N VAL A 4 -9.69 10.78 -0.68
CA VAL A 4 -8.39 10.43 -0.13
C VAL A 4 -8.65 9.41 0.96
N GLU A 5 -8.60 8.13 0.62
CA GLU A 5 -8.75 7.06 1.59
C GLU A 5 -7.40 6.68 2.18
N HIS A 6 -7.41 6.50 3.50
CA HIS A 6 -6.22 6.19 4.29
C HIS A 6 -6.37 4.81 4.91
N PHE A 7 -5.36 3.97 4.74
CA PHE A 7 -5.23 2.70 5.45
C PHE A 7 -3.86 2.59 6.09
N LYS A 8 -3.72 1.73 7.11
CA LYS A 8 -2.45 1.57 7.83
C LYS A 8 -1.81 0.24 7.49
N ILE A 9 -0.52 0.29 7.19
CA ILE A 9 0.30 -0.89 6.97
C ILE A 9 1.56 -0.84 7.81
N ASN A 10 2.10 -2.02 8.07
CA ASN A 10 3.46 -2.22 8.53
C ASN A 10 4.34 -2.52 7.31
N LEU A 11 5.03 -1.51 6.80
CA LEU A 11 5.88 -1.61 5.62
C LEU A 11 7.20 -2.30 5.99
N ARG A 12 7.59 -3.29 5.20
CA ARG A 12 8.88 -3.98 5.30
C ARG A 12 9.91 -3.20 4.47
N SER A 13 10.97 -2.74 5.12
CA SER A 13 12.10 -2.07 4.45
C SER A 13 13.42 -2.68 4.89
N GLY A 14 14.28 -3.02 3.92
CA GLY A 14 15.58 -3.66 4.19
C GLY A 14 15.48 -5.02 4.88
N PHE A 15 16.58 -5.48 5.48
CA PHE A 15 16.71 -6.86 5.94
C PHE A 15 15.81 -7.26 7.13
N PHE A 16 15.39 -6.35 8.02
CA PHE A 16 14.54 -6.70 9.18
C PHE A 16 13.65 -5.58 9.75
N LYS A 17 13.56 -4.40 9.12
CA LYS A 17 12.82 -3.27 9.71
C LYS A 17 11.38 -3.23 9.19
N VAL A 18 10.46 -3.54 10.08
CA VAL A 18 9.03 -3.34 9.88
C VAL A 18 8.65 -2.04 10.57
N LYS A 19 8.07 -1.11 9.84
CA LYS A 19 7.69 0.21 10.37
C LYS A 19 6.24 0.55 10.03
N PRO A 20 5.51 1.22 10.92
CA PRO A 20 4.12 1.58 10.67
C PRO A 20 4.03 2.82 9.78
N TYR A 21 3.17 2.74 8.77
CA TYR A 21 2.88 3.82 7.83
C TYR A 21 1.37 3.99 7.67
N SER A 22 0.92 5.23 7.55
CA SER A 22 -0.35 5.56 6.90
C SER A 22 -0.12 5.62 5.39
N VAL A 23 -0.94 4.91 4.63
CA VAL A 23 -0.93 4.93 3.18
C VAL A 23 -2.09 5.77 2.70
N THR A 24 -1.79 6.69 1.80
CA THR A 24 -2.75 7.55 1.13
C THR A 24 -2.71 7.24 -0.35
N VAL A 25 -3.87 6.99 -0.98
CA VAL A 25 -3.94 6.74 -2.42
C VAL A 25 -4.79 7.82 -3.08
N SER A 26 -4.22 8.42 -4.12
CA SER A 26 -4.91 9.36 -5.02
C SER A 26 -4.87 8.85 -6.45
N LEU A 27 -5.45 9.61 -7.39
CA LEU A 27 -5.34 9.31 -8.81
C LEU A 27 -3.91 9.52 -9.35
N GLU A 28 -3.11 10.35 -8.69
CA GLU A 28 -1.78 10.75 -9.16
C GLU A 28 -0.65 9.99 -8.47
N ASP A 29 -0.81 9.68 -7.18
CA ASP A 29 0.22 9.04 -6.37
C ASP A 29 -0.30 8.14 -5.23
N ILE A 30 0.58 7.23 -4.81
CA ILE A 30 0.51 6.53 -3.52
C ILE A 30 1.55 7.17 -2.61
N THR A 31 1.13 7.62 -1.43
CA THR A 31 2.01 8.22 -0.43
C THR A 31 2.01 7.39 0.86
N PHE A 32 3.19 6.97 1.32
CA PHE A 32 3.42 6.35 2.62
C PHE A 32 3.97 7.40 3.57
N THR A 33 3.20 7.71 4.61
CA THR A 33 3.60 8.63 5.68
C THR A 33 3.93 7.82 6.93
N PRO A 34 5.18 7.89 7.44
CA PRO A 34 5.54 7.26 8.72
C PRO A 34 4.58 7.70 9.82
N LEU A 35 4.17 6.77 10.70
CA LEU A 35 3.35 7.15 11.86
C LEU A 35 4.18 7.76 13.00
N ASP A 36 5.51 7.61 12.96
CA ASP A 36 6.43 8.27 13.89
C ASP A 36 6.81 9.65 13.34
N GLU A 37 6.43 10.71 14.06
CA GLU A 37 6.71 12.10 13.69
C GLU A 37 8.22 12.40 13.58
N ALA A 38 9.05 11.69 14.34
CA ALA A 38 10.51 11.82 14.24
C ALA A 38 11.05 11.33 12.88
N GLU A 39 10.24 10.55 12.16
CA GLU A 39 10.58 9.97 10.87
C GLU A 39 9.87 10.65 9.69
N ASP A 40 9.17 11.78 9.88
CA ASP A 40 8.35 12.41 8.82
C ASP A 40 9.12 12.68 7.50
N LYS A 41 10.42 12.93 7.60
CA LYS A 41 11.34 13.05 6.45
C LYS A 41 11.47 11.79 5.57
N ASN A 42 11.03 10.64 6.07
CA ASN A 42 11.06 9.33 5.41
C ASN A 42 9.73 9.00 4.71
N ARG A 43 8.92 10.02 4.38
CA ARG A 43 7.75 9.88 3.50
C ARG A 43 8.19 9.33 2.14
N ILE A 44 7.44 8.33 1.66
CA ILE A 44 7.67 7.69 0.36
C ILE A 44 6.51 8.08 -0.55
N LYS A 45 6.81 8.66 -1.71
CA LYS A 45 5.80 9.06 -2.70
C LYS A 45 6.05 8.34 -4.01
N ILE A 46 5.06 7.56 -4.46
CA ILE A 46 5.11 6.76 -5.68
C ILE A 46 4.09 7.34 -6.68
N PRO A 47 4.54 7.90 -7.82
CA PRO A 47 3.63 8.25 -8.90
C PRO A 47 2.86 7.02 -9.39
N CYS A 48 1.55 7.14 -9.53
CA CYS A 48 0.68 6.07 -10.03
C CYS A 48 1.09 5.59 -11.43
N SER A 49 1.78 6.41 -12.22
CA SER A 49 2.35 6.05 -13.53
C SER A 49 3.52 5.05 -13.44
N LYS A 50 4.24 5.01 -12.31
CA LYS A 50 5.35 4.08 -12.07
C LYS A 50 4.91 2.72 -11.52
N VAL A 51 3.66 2.60 -11.10
CA VAL A 51 3.12 1.34 -10.55
C VAL A 51 2.85 0.38 -11.69
N GLU A 52 3.54 -0.76 -11.69
CA GLU A 52 3.32 -1.84 -12.65
C GLU A 52 2.19 -2.76 -12.18
N ARG A 53 2.19 -3.12 -10.90
CA ARG A 53 1.27 -4.10 -10.32
C ARG A 53 1.04 -3.85 -8.84
N ILE A 54 -0.19 -4.09 -8.39
CA ILE A 54 -0.56 -4.15 -6.98
C ILE A 54 -1.23 -5.49 -6.69
N VAL A 55 -0.82 -6.13 -5.60
CA VAL A 55 -1.36 -7.42 -5.17
C VAL A 55 -1.72 -7.36 -3.69
N ILE A 56 -2.91 -7.84 -3.34
CA ILE A 56 -3.28 -8.13 -1.94
C ILE A 56 -3.37 -9.64 -1.76
N PHE A 57 -2.60 -10.18 -0.82
CA PHE A 57 -2.59 -11.59 -0.46
C PHE A 57 -3.50 -11.83 0.75
N GLY A 58 -4.61 -12.56 0.53
CA GLY A 58 -5.68 -12.72 1.51
C GLY A 58 -5.43 -13.74 2.63
N ARG A 59 -4.20 -14.22 2.83
CA ARG A 59 -3.87 -15.11 3.97
C ARG A 59 -3.43 -14.26 5.15
N ALA A 60 -3.88 -14.55 6.37
CA ALA A 60 -3.43 -13.83 7.55
C ALA A 60 -1.94 -14.14 7.84
N PRO A 61 -1.07 -13.12 8.04
CA PRO A 61 -1.36 -11.69 7.98
C PRO A 61 -1.55 -11.18 6.54
N VAL A 62 -2.58 -10.36 6.30
CA VAL A 62 -2.91 -9.86 4.95
C VAL A 62 -1.79 -8.95 4.46
N GLU A 63 -1.18 -9.31 3.32
CA GLU A 63 -0.05 -8.59 2.75
C GLU A 63 -0.48 -7.77 1.54
N LEU A 64 0.06 -6.56 1.44
CA LEU A 64 0.01 -5.67 0.28
C LEU A 64 1.39 -5.66 -0.37
N GLU A 65 1.44 -5.98 -1.65
CA GLU A 65 2.61 -5.81 -2.50
C GLU A 65 2.31 -4.74 -3.55
N ILE A 66 3.20 -3.76 -3.68
CA ILE A 66 3.18 -2.74 -4.73
C ILE A 66 4.50 -2.84 -5.48
N LYS A 67 4.42 -3.30 -6.73
CA LYS A 67 5.55 -3.38 -7.64
C LYS A 67 5.60 -2.14 -8.54
N THR A 68 6.74 -1.47 -8.52
CA THR A 68 7.08 -0.37 -9.42
C THR A 68 8.18 -0.80 -10.38
N VAL A 69 8.52 0.07 -11.34
CA VAL A 69 9.66 -0.14 -12.25
C VAL A 69 10.98 -0.24 -11.48
N ASP A 70 11.13 0.53 -10.41
CA ASP A 70 12.39 0.72 -9.71
C ASP A 70 12.55 -0.22 -8.50
N GLU A 71 11.44 -0.54 -7.83
CA GLU A 71 11.42 -1.25 -6.55
C GLU A 71 10.08 -1.92 -6.23
N THR A 72 10.08 -2.82 -5.23
CA THR A 72 8.89 -3.49 -4.71
C THR A 72 8.70 -3.16 -3.23
N PHE A 73 7.49 -2.72 -2.90
CA PHE A 73 7.07 -2.44 -1.53
C PHE A 73 6.17 -3.55 -1.03
N VAL A 74 6.50 -4.11 0.13
CA VAL A 74 5.68 -5.14 0.78
C VAL A 74 5.32 -4.68 2.18
N GLY A 75 4.03 -4.69 2.51
CA GLY A 75 3.56 -4.36 3.84
C GLY A 75 2.42 -5.23 4.29
N VAL A 76 2.18 -5.24 5.60
CA VAL A 76 1.11 -6.00 6.23
C VAL A 76 0.04 -5.04 6.72
N PHE A 77 -1.23 -5.28 6.40
CA PHE A 77 -2.34 -4.47 6.94
C PHE A 77 -2.39 -4.58 8.46
N GLN A 78 -2.56 -3.44 9.14
CA GLN A 78 -2.64 -3.43 10.61
C GLN A 78 -3.98 -3.95 11.13
N THR A 79 -5.07 -3.73 10.39
CA THR A 79 -6.40 -4.20 10.77
C THR A 79 -7.17 -4.82 9.58
N PRO A 80 -8.08 -5.78 9.82
CA PRO A 80 -8.94 -6.32 8.76
C PRO A 80 -9.93 -5.31 8.17
N TYR A 81 -10.32 -4.28 8.92
CA TYR A 81 -11.22 -3.23 8.44
C TYR A 81 -10.57 -2.39 7.34
N ASP A 82 -9.29 -2.06 7.52
CA ASP A 82 -8.50 -1.32 6.54
C ASP A 82 -8.35 -2.07 5.19
N MET A 83 -8.47 -3.41 5.20
CA MET A 83 -8.32 -4.25 4.02
C MET A 83 -9.45 -4.06 3.01
N ALA A 84 -10.72 -4.07 3.45
CA ALA A 84 -11.86 -4.05 2.53
C ALA A 84 -11.88 -2.73 1.74
N ASN A 85 -11.74 -1.60 2.45
CA ASN A 85 -11.66 -0.28 1.84
C ASN A 85 -10.44 -0.17 0.92
N ALA A 86 -9.27 -0.64 1.36
CA ALA A 86 -8.07 -0.63 0.52
C ALA A 86 -8.23 -1.45 -0.77
N ILE A 87 -8.92 -2.61 -0.73
CA ILE A 87 -9.20 -3.41 -1.93
C ILE A 87 -10.07 -2.61 -2.91
N GLU A 88 -11.16 -2.00 -2.44
CA GLU A 88 -12.06 -1.21 -3.29
C GLU A 88 -11.35 0.00 -3.90
N LEU A 89 -10.61 0.75 -3.08
CA LEU A 89 -9.82 1.89 -3.49
C LEU A 89 -8.76 1.52 -4.54
N LEU A 90 -7.90 0.54 -4.23
CA LEU A 90 -6.81 0.14 -5.12
C LEU A 90 -7.34 -0.46 -6.42
N LYS A 91 -8.44 -1.21 -6.37
CA LYS A 91 -9.12 -1.72 -7.57
C LYS A 91 -9.67 -0.59 -8.43
N SER A 92 -10.26 0.44 -7.82
CA SER A 92 -10.80 1.62 -8.52
C SER A 92 -9.71 2.41 -9.24
N VAL A 93 -8.60 2.69 -8.55
CA VAL A 93 -7.49 3.51 -9.06
C VAL A 93 -6.64 2.75 -10.08
N PHE A 94 -6.27 1.51 -9.79
CA PHE A 94 -5.29 0.77 -10.58
C PHE A 94 -5.90 -0.20 -11.60
N LYS A 95 -7.20 -0.50 -11.49
CA LYS A 95 -7.99 -1.31 -12.44
C LYS A 95 -7.27 -2.61 -12.81
N LYS A 96 -6.79 -2.72 -14.05
CA LYS A 96 -6.11 -3.91 -14.59
C LYS A 96 -4.77 -4.21 -13.92
N ARG A 97 -4.15 -3.24 -13.24
CA ARG A 97 -2.88 -3.40 -12.51
C ARG A 97 -3.09 -3.92 -11.09
N PHE A 98 -4.33 -3.93 -10.60
CA PHE A 98 -4.69 -4.50 -9.31
C PHE A 98 -5.11 -5.97 -9.48
N SER A 99 -4.64 -6.83 -8.58
CA SER A 99 -5.07 -8.22 -8.50
C SER A 99 -5.25 -8.65 -7.05
N ASN A 100 -6.33 -9.36 -6.75
CA ASN A 100 -6.38 -10.14 -5.52
C ASN A 100 -5.48 -11.35 -5.75
N GLY A 101 -4.43 -11.50 -4.95
CA GLY A 101 -3.63 -12.70 -4.84
C GLY A 101 -4.46 -13.80 -4.21
N GLY A 102 -5.49 -14.24 -4.93
CA GLY A 102 -6.33 -15.36 -4.56
C GLY A 102 -5.47 -16.60 -4.58
N VAL A 103 -5.47 -17.31 -3.46
CA VAL A 103 -5.09 -18.71 -3.49
C VAL A 103 -6.35 -19.46 -3.89
N MET A 104 -6.28 -20.16 -5.03
CA MET A 104 -7.16 -21.29 -5.29
C MET A 104 -7.05 -22.31 -4.16
#